data_AF-A0A4S2QTS1-F1
#
_entry.id   AF-A0A4S2QTS1-F1
#
_cell.length_a   1.000
_cell.length_b   1.000
_cell.length_c   1.000
_cell.angle_alpha   90.00
_cell.angle_beta   90.00
_cell.angle_gamma   90.00
#
_symmetry.space_group_name_H-M   'P 1'
#
loop_
_entity.id
_entity.type
_entity.pdbx_description
1 polymer ?
#
loop_
_entity_poly.entity_id
_entity_poly.type
_entity_poly.pdbx_seq_one_letter_code
_entity_poly.pdbx_strand_id
1 'polypeptide(L)'
;MNEIDFTNPPLNLEQECGNGYVKFTDYSSNPDAGLFHMAGEMLDENHGIIGNFTGDAYIHNFRVDDHNMNIQLYMEMDCKGDIKKILSL
;
A
#
# COMPACT_ATOMS: atom_id res chain seq x y z
N MET A 1 6.83 8.40 12.52
CA MET A 1 5.96 7.78 11.51
C MET A 1 5.61 8.89 10.54
N ASN A 2 6.20 8.89 9.35
CA ASN A 2 5.81 9.84 8.31
C ASN A 2 4.42 9.41 7.81
N GLU A 3 3.49 10.35 7.70
CA GLU A 3 2.19 10.09 7.07
C GLU A 3 2.43 9.70 5.62
N ILE A 4 2.05 8.47 5.28
CA ILE A 4 2.09 7.99 3.90
C ILE A 4 0.87 8.58 3.19
N ASP A 5 1.11 9.49 2.26
CA ASP A 5 0.07 9.92 1.34
C ASP A 5 -0.21 8.80 0.32
N PHE A 6 -1.20 7.96 0.60
CA PHE A 6 -1.65 6.90 -0.31
C PHE A 6 -2.37 7.43 -1.55
N THR A 7 -2.67 8.72 -1.63
CA THR A 7 -3.30 9.33 -2.81
C THR A 7 -2.28 9.82 -3.83
N ASN A 8 -1.04 10.01 -3.40
CA ASN A 8 0.10 10.35 -4.26
C ASN A 8 1.41 9.80 -3.64
N PRO A 9 1.56 8.47 -3.55
CA PRO A 9 2.72 7.88 -2.89
C PRO A 9 3.99 8.27 -3.64
N PRO A 10 5.05 8.70 -2.95
CA PRO A 10 6.33 8.98 -3.59
C PRO A 10 6.88 7.68 -4.18
N LEU A 11 6.78 7.55 -5.50
CA LEU A 11 7.33 6.41 -6.22
C LEU A 11 8.84 6.36 -6.04
N ASN A 12 9.37 5.14 -5.91
CA ASN A 12 10.78 4.82 -5.69
C ASN A 12 11.36 5.34 -4.36
N LEU A 13 10.52 5.80 -3.43
CA LEU A 13 10.94 6.08 -2.07
C LEU A 13 10.77 4.83 -1.21
N GLU A 14 11.86 4.42 -0.56
CA GLU A 14 11.83 3.38 0.45
C GLU A 14 11.25 3.92 1.76
N GLN A 15 10.30 3.18 2.32
CA GLN A 15 9.60 3.53 3.54
C GLN A 15 9.72 2.37 4.52
N GLU A 16 10.03 2.69 5.78
CA GLU A 16 10.18 1.69 6.84
C GLU A 16 8.89 0.87 7.02
N CYS A 17 9.04 -0.45 7.03
CA CYS A 17 7.96 -1.41 7.24
C CYS A 17 8.48 -2.53 8.14
N GLY A 18 8.16 -2.44 9.44
CA GLY A 18 8.72 -3.35 10.43
C GLY A 18 10.25 -3.20 10.51
N ASN A 19 10.98 -4.30 10.32
CA ASN A 19 12.44 -4.35 10.29
C ASN A 19 13.05 -4.07 8.90
N GLY A 20 12.24 -4.01 7.84
CA GLY A 20 12.71 -3.73 6.48
C GLY A 20 12.02 -2.53 5.87
N TYR A 21 11.83 -2.58 4.55
CA TYR A 21 11.30 -1.46 3.79
C TYR A 21 10.29 -1.90 2.73
N VAL A 22 9.41 -0.98 2.35
CA VAL A 22 8.59 -1.09 1.14
C VAL A 22 8.93 0.06 0.21
N LYS A 23 8.92 -0.19 -1.10
CA LYS A 23 9.14 0.82 -2.12
C LYS A 23 8.04 0.73 -3.16
N PHE A 24 7.19 1.76 -3.23
CA PHE A 24 6.15 1.82 -4.26
C PHE A 24 6.80 2.05 -5.62
N THR A 25 6.49 1.20 -6.59
CA THR A 25 7.00 1.30 -7.97
C THR A 25 5.91 1.72 -8.95
N ASP A 26 4.64 1.52 -8.59
CA ASP A 26 3.49 1.93 -9.38
C ASP A 26 2.32 2.35 -8.49
N TYR A 27 1.52 3.28 -9.01
CA TYR A 27 0.30 3.76 -8.39
C TYR A 27 -0.63 4.31 -9.46
N SER A 28 -1.90 3.91 -9.41
CA SER A 28 -2.95 4.57 -10.17
C SER A 28 -4.23 4.65 -9.35
N SER A 29 -5.01 5.70 -9.60
CA SER A 29 -6.30 5.87 -8.94
C SER A 29 -7.37 6.28 -9.95
N ASN A 30 -8.56 5.74 -9.77
CA ASN A 30 -9.78 6.22 -10.38
C ASN A 30 -10.73 6.69 -9.27
N PRO A 31 -10.67 7.98 -8.88
CA PRO A 31 -11.50 8.53 -7.82
C PRO A 31 -13.00 8.42 -8.10
N ASP A 32 -13.41 8.52 -9.37
CA ASP A 32 -14.82 8.43 -9.77
C ASP A 32 -15.40 7.04 -9.50
N ALA A 33 -14.56 6.00 -9.62
CA ALA A 33 -14.91 4.62 -9.27
C ALA A 33 -14.52 4.26 -7.83
N GLY A 34 -13.87 5.18 -7.09
CA GLY A 34 -13.31 4.91 -5.77
C GLY A 34 -12.27 3.80 -5.77
N LEU A 35 -11.54 3.58 -6.87
CA LEU A 35 -10.56 2.51 -7.06
C LEU A 35 -9.13 3.05 -6.94
N PHE A 36 -8.27 2.27 -6.29
CA PHE A 36 -6.84 2.56 -6.11
C PHE A 36 -6.06 1.28 -6.41
N HIS A 37 -5.03 1.41 -7.22
CA HIS A 37 -4.08 0.35 -7.53
C HIS A 37 -2.69 0.80 -7.06
N MET A 38 -1.96 -0.12 -6.45
CA MET A 38 -0.58 0.11 -6.00
C MET A 38 0.26 -1.13 -6.29
N ALA A 39 1.53 -0.91 -6.65
CA ALA A 39 2.51 -1.97 -6.73
C ALA A 39 3.84 -1.50 -6.16
N GLY A 40 4.65 -2.47 -5.72
CA GLY A 40 5.95 -2.15 -5.17
C GLY A 40 6.81 -3.35 -4.83
N GLU A 41 7.96 -3.04 -4.26
CA GLU A 41 8.95 -4.00 -3.78
C GLU A 41 8.96 -4.03 -2.26
N MET A 42 9.20 -5.21 -1.70
CA MET A 42 9.50 -5.44 -0.29
C MET A 42 10.98 -5.71 -0.16
N LEU A 43 11.64 -5.04 0.78
CA LEU A 43 13.07 -5.07 0.99
C LEU A 43 13.38 -5.48 2.44
N ASP A 44 14.46 -6.22 2.63
CA ASP A 44 14.99 -6.54 3.95
C ASP A 44 15.71 -5.35 4.60
N GLU A 45 16.22 -5.54 5.82
CA GLU A 45 16.95 -4.52 6.57
C GLU A 45 18.24 -4.02 5.88
N ASN A 46 18.73 -4.77 4.89
CA ASN A 46 19.91 -4.43 4.10
C ASN A 46 19.54 -3.82 2.74
N HIS A 47 18.27 -3.41 2.56
CA HIS A 47 17.73 -2.87 1.31
C HIS A 47 17.79 -3.87 0.14
N GLY A 48 17.85 -5.17 0.44
CA GLY A 48 17.78 -6.24 -0.57
C GLY A 48 16.33 -6.58 -0.90
N ILE A 49 15.97 -6.65 -2.18
CA ILE A 49 14.62 -7.04 -2.61
C ILE A 49 14.36 -8.49 -2.21
N ILE A 50 13.34 -8.70 -1.38
CA ILE A 50 12.88 -10.02 -0.92
C ILE A 50 11.54 -10.42 -1.53
N GLY A 51 10.84 -9.48 -2.16
CA GLY A 51 9.59 -9.74 -2.86
C GLY A 51 8.99 -8.48 -3.47
N ASN A 52 7.80 -8.65 -4.01
CA ASN A 52 6.99 -7.60 -4.60
C ASN A 52 5.53 -7.78 -4.21
N PHE A 53 4.80 -6.67 -4.22
CA PHE A 53 3.38 -6.63 -3.91
C PHE A 53 2.62 -5.91 -5.02
N THR A 54 1.39 -6.35 -5.24
CA THR A 54 0.37 -5.62 -5.98
C THR A 54 -0.87 -5.56 -5.11
N GLY A 55 -1.53 -4.42 -5.05
CA GLY A 55 -2.72 -4.22 -4.25
C GLY A 55 -3.76 -3.42 -5.00
N ASP A 56 -5.00 -3.86 -4.89
CA ASP A 56 -6.17 -3.13 -5.34
C ASP A 56 -7.01 -2.78 -4.10
N ALA A 57 -7.38 -1.52 -3.98
CA ALA A 57 -8.29 -1.05 -2.95
C ALA A 57 -9.49 -0.35 -3.58
N TYR A 58 -10.67 -0.50 -2.98
CA TYR A 58 -11.86 0.20 -3.40
C TYR A 58 -12.71 0.69 -2.23
N ILE A 59 -13.37 1.83 -2.43
CA ILE A 59 -14.35 2.36 -1.48
C ILE A 59 -15.61 1.50 -1.59
N HIS A 60 -15.84 0.67 -0.58
CA HIS A 60 -17.02 -0.18 -0.49
C HIS A 60 -18.24 0.61 -0.01
N ASN A 61 -18.05 1.52 0.95
CA ASN A 61 -19.12 2.34 1.49
C ASN A 61 -18.57 3.72 1.86
N PHE A 62 -19.30 4.77 1.47
CA PHE A 62 -19.01 6.15 1.84
C PHE A 62 -20.28 6.78 2.37
N ARG A 63 -20.27 7.16 3.65
CA ARG A 63 -21.38 7.86 4.29
C ARG A 63 -20.88 9.11 4.97
N VAL A 64 -21.51 10.23 4.64
CA VAL A 64 -21.32 11.50 5.33
C VAL A 64 -22.66 11.92 5.92
N ASP A 65 -22.65 12.31 7.19
CA ASP A 65 -23.75 13.00 7.84
C ASP A 65 -23.23 14.30 8.49
N ASP A 66 -24.13 15.05 9.12
CA ASP A 66 -23.83 16.38 9.69
C ASP A 66 -22.71 16.34 10.74
N HIS A 67 -22.35 15.17 11.26
CA HIS A 67 -21.37 15.00 12.34
C HIS A 67 -20.19 14.10 11.97
N ASN A 68 -20.35 13.19 11.00
CA ASN A 68 -19.36 12.15 10.72
C ASN A 68 -19.14 11.93 9.22
N MET A 69 -17.90 11.57 8.90
CA MET A 69 -17.53 10.91 7.64
C MET A 69 -17.11 9.48 7.95
N ASN A 70 -17.70 8.50 7.28
CA ASN A 70 -17.38 7.09 7.40
C ASN A 70 -17.00 6.53 6.01
N ILE A 71 -15.82 5.93 5.94
CA ILE A 71 -15.29 5.30 4.73
C ILE A 71 -14.96 3.85 5.06
N GLN A 72 -15.54 2.91 4.32
CA GLN A 72 -15.16 1.50 4.34
C GLN A 72 -14.37 1.20 3.08
N LEU A 73 -13.12 0.80 3.28
CA LEU A 73 -12.22 0.39 2.21
C LEU A 73 -12.12 -1.14 2.24
N TYR A 74 -12.22 -1.76 1.07
CA TYR A 74 -11.77 -3.12 0.86
C TYR A 74 -10.41 -3.07 0.17
N MET A 75 -9.47 -3.88 0.62
CA MET A 75 -8.14 -3.97 0.03
C MET A 75 -7.78 -5.44 -0.17
N GLU A 76 -7.36 -5.78 -1.38
CA GLU A 76 -6.77 -7.05 -1.72
C GLU A 76 -5.30 -6.83 -2.06
N MET A 77 -4.41 -7.61 -1.46
CA MET A 77 -2.97 -7.54 -1.73
C MET A 77 -2.44 -8.93 -2.06
N ASP A 78 -1.72 -9.02 -3.17
CA ASP A 78 -0.96 -10.19 -3.59
C ASP A 78 0.53 -9.91 -3.37
N CYS A 79 1.18 -10.77 -2.60
CA CYS A 79 2.58 -10.67 -2.23
C CYS A 79 3.34 -11.89 -2.74
N LYS A 80 4.39 -11.66 -3.52
CA LYS A 80 5.22 -12.73 -4.10
C LYS A 80 6.69 -12.51 -3.73
N GLY A 81 7.41 -13.61 -3.52
CA GLY A 81 8.82 -13.58 -3.13
C GLY A 81 9.15 -14.60 -2.04
N ASP A 82 10.19 -14.31 -1.25
CA ASP A 82 10.56 -15.11 -0.09
C ASP A 82 9.58 -14.84 1.06
N ILE A 83 8.49 -15.62 1.09
CA ILE A 83 7.41 -15.47 2.07
C ILE A 83 7.92 -15.52 3.52
N LYS A 84 8.99 -16.28 3.82
CA LYS A 84 9.53 -16.33 5.18
C LYS A 84 10.16 -15.01 5.58
N LYS A 85 10.91 -14.38 4.67
CA LYS A 85 11.50 -13.06 4.89
C LYS A 85 10.44 -11.97 4.93
N ILE A 86 9.45 -12.03 4.04
CA ILE A 86 8.33 -11.08 3.99
C ILE A 86 7.53 -11.12 5.30
N LEU A 87 7.24 -12.31 5.83
CA LEU A 87 6.52 -12.47 7.10
C LEU A 87 7.37 -12.09 8.34
N SER A 88 8.68 -11.89 8.17
CA SER A 88 9.57 -11.44 9.24
C SER A 88 9.87 -9.94 9.23
N LEU A 89 9.32 -9.21 8.25
CA LEU A 89 9.34 -7.75 8.23
C LEU A 89 8.64 -7.21 9.47
#